data_AF-A0A3N0W544-F1
#
_entry.id   AF-A0A3N0W544-F1
#
_cell.length_a   1.000
_cell.length_b   1.000
_cell.length_c   1.000
_cell.angle_alpha   90.00
_cell.angle_beta   90.00
_cell.angle_gamma   90.00
#
_symmetry.space_group_name_H-M   'P 1'
#
loop_
_entity.id
_entity.type
_entity.pdbx_description
1 polymer ?
#
loop_
_entity_poly.entity_id
_entity_poly.type
_entity_poly.pdbx_seq_one_letter_code
_entity_poly.pdbx_strand_id
1 'polypeptide(L)'
;MKLIPIILICFFCSLSAQNVLPLDTLKLKEAKDMLADDYGNLYIYKNKDFSLTKYDSLGKQIGKMMLTVPFKIQSVQNPLSVPLFSENAQELKLVDQNLNEIQRIDFKQKFGFIRMAYAEDLQQLWLLDDSMKRLIQYNFRNETTINSYPFDASFDDLVDLLVFENKVYILTRKSLKVYTLKFEKLFETPLENGKRFRRENEFILIITNNSILKYVPEKELVKIFEDPDAQIVDKNTLSFFEIKANNLYLYNLENNKEKKQQTEPESEQKSTEKPMEQSTEKPIEKTEENSKVEPVEKSADNTLEKLIQDTSDVQASGI
;
A
#
# COMPACT_ATOMS: atom_id res chain seq x y z
N MET A 1 -48.61 12.80 37.48
CA MET A 1 -47.81 11.58 37.22
C MET A 1 -48.23 10.90 35.90
N LYS A 2 -48.14 11.58 34.73
CA LYS A 2 -48.54 10.98 33.43
C LYS A 2 -47.49 11.12 32.31
N LEU A 3 -46.35 11.77 32.55
CA LEU A 3 -45.29 12.00 31.56
C LEU A 3 -44.09 11.04 31.67
N ILE A 4 -43.97 10.32 32.80
CA ILE A 4 -42.91 9.33 33.04
C ILE A 4 -42.95 8.14 32.05
N PRO A 5 -44.11 7.58 31.65
CA PRO A 5 -44.10 6.43 30.74
C PRO A 5 -43.61 6.80 29.32
N ILE A 6 -43.71 8.07 28.91
CA ILE A 6 -43.27 8.53 27.59
C ILE A 6 -41.75 8.64 27.53
N ILE A 7 -41.10 9.06 28.62
CA ILE A 7 -39.63 9.15 28.71
C ILE A 7 -38.99 7.76 28.70
N LEU A 8 -39.64 6.76 29.32
CA LEU A 8 -39.13 5.39 29.30
C LEU A 8 -39.17 4.76 27.89
N ILE A 9 -40.18 5.09 27.07
CA ILE A 9 -40.30 4.56 25.70
C ILE A 9 -39.20 5.09 24.77
N CYS A 10 -38.79 6.36 24.92
CA CYS A 10 -37.71 6.92 24.10
C CYS A 10 -36.32 6.34 24.45
N PHE A 11 -36.10 5.89 25.69
CA PHE A 11 -34.83 5.29 26.10
C PHE A 11 -34.57 3.90 25.48
N PHE A 12 -35.62 3.15 25.17
CA PHE A 12 -35.48 1.84 24.51
C PHE A 12 -35.17 1.95 23.00
N CYS A 13 -35.52 3.05 22.34
CA CYS A 13 -35.24 3.24 20.92
C CYS A 13 -33.78 3.61 20.62
N SER A 14 -33.01 4.06 21.62
CA SER A 14 -31.59 4.39 21.47
C SER A 14 -30.63 3.18 21.61
N LEU A 15 -31.13 1.99 21.98
CA LEU A 15 -30.29 0.82 22.27
C LEU A 15 -30.05 -0.12 21.08
N SER A 16 -30.58 0.16 19.88
CA SER A 16 -30.48 -0.74 18.73
C SER A 16 -29.73 -0.18 17.52
N ALA A 17 -28.85 0.82 17.71
CA ALA A 17 -28.09 1.42 16.61
C ALA A 17 -26.71 0.79 16.35
N GLN A 18 -26.37 -0.35 16.97
CA GLN A 18 -25.24 -1.14 16.52
C GLN A 18 -25.67 -2.00 15.33
N ASN A 19 -25.33 -1.54 14.12
CA ASN A 19 -25.33 -2.39 12.94
C ASN A 19 -24.40 -3.58 13.22
N VAL A 20 -24.97 -4.75 13.51
CA VAL A 20 -24.22 -6.00 13.51
C VAL A 20 -23.73 -6.17 12.08
N LEU A 21 -22.43 -6.00 11.87
CA LEU A 21 -21.85 -6.25 10.57
C LEU A 21 -22.05 -7.75 10.29
N PRO A 22 -22.61 -8.14 9.12
CA PRO A 22 -22.87 -9.54 8.76
C PRO A 22 -21.62 -10.45 8.77
N LEU A 23 -20.44 -9.85 8.92
CA LEU A 23 -19.17 -10.53 9.19
C LEU A 23 -19.09 -11.31 10.52
N ASP A 24 -20.02 -11.10 11.46
CA ASP A 24 -20.06 -11.83 12.74
C ASP A 24 -20.23 -13.36 12.56
N THR A 25 -20.71 -13.80 11.38
CA THR A 25 -20.85 -15.22 11.02
C THR A 25 -19.57 -15.84 10.45
N LEU A 26 -18.54 -15.03 10.18
CA LEU A 26 -17.31 -15.52 9.56
C LEU A 26 -16.45 -16.25 10.59
N LYS A 27 -16.05 -17.47 10.24
CA LYS A 27 -15.06 -18.23 11.00
C LYS A 27 -13.66 -17.65 10.76
N LEU A 28 -13.38 -16.50 11.36
CA LEU A 28 -12.11 -15.76 11.25
C LEU A 28 -11.00 -16.38 12.11
N LYS A 29 -11.34 -17.19 13.12
CA LYS A 29 -10.39 -17.91 13.98
C LYS A 29 -9.39 -18.79 13.20
N GLU A 30 -9.74 -19.24 12.01
CA GLU A 30 -8.88 -20.07 11.14
C GLU A 30 -8.17 -19.24 10.04
N ALA A 31 -8.37 -17.92 10.00
CA ALA A 31 -7.73 -17.04 9.03
C ALA A 31 -6.22 -16.97 9.31
N LYS A 32 -5.42 -17.34 8.32
CA LYS A 32 -3.97 -17.12 8.32
C LYS A 32 -3.66 -15.73 7.76
N ASP A 33 -4.43 -15.31 6.76
CA ASP A 33 -4.30 -14.01 6.16
C ASP A 33 -5.66 -13.41 5.78
N MET A 34 -5.69 -12.09 5.71
CA MET A 34 -6.80 -11.28 5.24
C MET A 34 -6.24 -10.18 4.34
N LEU A 35 -6.88 -9.98 3.19
CA LEU A 35 -6.64 -8.84 2.32
C LEU A 35 -7.95 -8.14 1.96
N ALA A 36 -7.91 -6.83 1.77
CA ALA A 36 -9.05 -6.03 1.33
C ALA A 36 -8.73 -5.32 0.00
N ASP A 37 -9.65 -5.44 -0.97
CA ASP A 37 -9.59 -4.66 -2.21
C ASP A 37 -10.33 -3.32 -2.07
N ASP A 38 -10.13 -2.44 -3.05
CA ASP A 38 -10.72 -1.11 -3.05
C ASP A 38 -12.23 -1.11 -3.39
N TYR A 39 -12.78 -2.26 -3.80
CA TYR A 39 -14.22 -2.45 -4.02
C TYR A 39 -14.95 -2.94 -2.76
N GLY A 40 -14.23 -3.06 -1.64
CA GLY A 40 -14.78 -3.49 -0.36
C GLY A 40 -14.93 -5.00 -0.23
N ASN A 41 -14.32 -5.80 -1.12
CA ASN A 41 -14.28 -7.25 -0.95
C ASN A 41 -13.13 -7.65 -0.03
N LEU A 42 -13.36 -8.73 0.70
CA LEU A 42 -12.41 -9.30 1.64
C LEU A 42 -12.00 -10.69 1.19
N TYR A 43 -10.69 -10.93 1.23
CA TYR A 43 -10.06 -12.18 0.85
C TYR A 43 -9.49 -12.81 2.11
N ILE A 44 -10.05 -13.94 2.52
CA ILE A 44 -9.59 -14.68 3.70
C ILE A 44 -8.89 -15.95 3.24
N TYR A 45 -7.61 -16.06 3.58
CA TYR A 45 -6.84 -17.27 3.35
C TYR A 45 -6.74 -18.10 4.62
N LYS A 46 -7.07 -19.40 4.51
CA LYS A 46 -7.01 -20.36 5.60
C LYS A 46 -5.93 -21.39 5.34
N ASN A 47 -4.99 -21.53 6.27
CA ASN A 47 -3.90 -22.51 6.12
C ASN A 47 -4.33 -23.95 6.44
N LYS A 48 -5.50 -24.15 7.08
CA LYS A 48 -5.97 -25.49 7.49
C LYS A 48 -6.49 -26.30 6.31
N ASP A 49 -7.20 -25.66 5.38
CA ASP A 49 -7.80 -26.29 4.20
C ASP A 49 -7.33 -25.66 2.88
N PHE A 50 -6.30 -24.80 2.95
CA PHE A 50 -5.74 -24.03 1.83
C PHE A 50 -6.82 -23.31 0.99
N SER A 51 -7.89 -22.85 1.64
CA SER A 51 -8.95 -22.13 0.97
C SER A 51 -8.66 -20.63 0.93
N LEU A 52 -8.86 -20.04 -0.25
CA LEU A 52 -8.99 -18.60 -0.42
C LEU A 52 -10.46 -18.29 -0.65
N THR A 53 -11.08 -17.59 0.29
CA THR A 53 -12.51 -17.27 0.23
C THR A 53 -12.69 -15.76 0.08
N LYS A 54 -13.53 -15.34 -0.86
CA LYS A 54 -13.87 -13.94 -1.13
C LYS A 54 -15.26 -13.63 -0.59
N TYR A 55 -15.35 -12.55 0.17
CA TYR A 55 -16.59 -12.01 0.72
C TYR A 55 -16.83 -10.60 0.18
N ASP A 56 -18.08 -10.23 -0.02
CA ASP A 56 -18.44 -8.83 -0.31
C ASP A 56 -18.42 -7.97 0.96
N SER A 57 -18.69 -6.68 0.81
CA SER A 57 -18.77 -5.71 1.92
C SER A 57 -19.88 -6.02 2.92
N LEU A 58 -20.86 -6.84 2.53
CA LEU A 58 -21.94 -7.34 3.37
C LEU A 58 -21.61 -8.73 3.95
N GLY A 59 -20.36 -9.17 3.92
CA GLY A 59 -19.92 -10.45 4.49
C GLY A 59 -20.49 -11.69 3.79
N LYS A 60 -21.17 -11.55 2.65
CA LYS A 60 -21.67 -12.67 1.87
C LYS A 60 -20.51 -13.29 1.10
N GLN A 61 -20.38 -14.61 1.18
CA GLN A 61 -19.42 -15.34 0.36
C GLN A 61 -19.80 -15.24 -1.12
N ILE A 62 -18.90 -14.69 -1.93
CA ILE A 62 -19.10 -14.51 -3.38
C ILE A 62 -18.11 -15.34 -4.22
N GLY A 63 -17.08 -15.92 -3.60
CA GLY A 63 -16.15 -16.82 -4.27
C GLY A 63 -15.37 -17.69 -3.29
N LYS A 64 -14.95 -18.88 -3.72
CA LYS A 64 -14.05 -19.74 -2.96
C LYS A 64 -13.18 -20.56 -3.90
N MET A 65 -11.87 -20.51 -3.71
CA MET A 65 -10.89 -21.33 -4.40
C MET A 65 -10.25 -22.29 -3.39
N MET A 66 -10.17 -23.56 -3.76
CA MET A 66 -9.45 -24.59 -2.99
C MET A 66 -8.08 -24.79 -3.64
N LEU A 67 -7.02 -24.58 -2.87
CA LEU A 67 -5.65 -24.83 -3.33
C LEU A 67 -5.19 -26.20 -2.84
N THR A 68 -4.37 -26.87 -3.65
CA THR A 68 -3.83 -28.20 -3.31
C THR A 68 -2.59 -28.12 -2.43
N VAL A 69 -1.95 -26.96 -2.39
CA VAL A 69 -0.75 -26.65 -1.61
C VAL A 69 -0.86 -25.23 -1.05
N PRO A 70 -0.03 -24.84 -0.08
CA PRO A 70 -0.01 -23.48 0.41
C PRO A 70 0.38 -22.48 -0.68
N PHE A 71 -0.38 -21.38 -0.77
CA PHE A 71 -0.01 -20.20 -1.55
C PHE A 71 0.01 -18.96 -0.66
N LYS A 72 0.92 -18.05 -0.97
CA LYS A 72 0.91 -16.68 -0.47
C LYS A 72 0.23 -15.79 -1.51
N ILE A 73 -0.81 -15.09 -1.09
CA ILE A 73 -1.47 -14.06 -1.89
C ILE A 73 -0.58 -12.82 -1.81
N GLN A 74 -0.12 -12.33 -2.96
CA GLN A 74 0.80 -11.17 -2.99
C GLN A 74 0.05 -9.85 -2.79
N SER A 75 -1.01 -9.62 -3.56
CA SER A 75 -1.83 -8.41 -3.48
C SER A 75 -3.20 -8.64 -4.10
N VAL A 76 -4.20 -7.92 -3.60
CA VAL A 76 -5.56 -7.86 -4.17
C VAL A 76 -5.90 -6.46 -4.69
N GLN A 77 -4.90 -5.58 -4.80
CA GLN A 77 -5.09 -4.21 -5.30
C GLN A 77 -5.64 -4.19 -6.73
N ASN A 78 -5.23 -5.16 -7.56
CA ASN A 78 -5.87 -5.43 -8.84
C ASN A 78 -6.69 -6.72 -8.73
N PRO A 79 -7.99 -6.65 -8.39
CA PRO A 79 -8.83 -7.83 -8.26
C PRO A 79 -9.07 -8.58 -9.58
N LEU A 80 -8.75 -7.97 -10.73
CA LEU A 80 -8.85 -8.65 -12.04
C LEU A 80 -7.70 -9.64 -12.27
N SER A 81 -6.60 -9.51 -11.53
CA SER A 81 -5.44 -10.38 -11.63
C SER A 81 -4.71 -10.43 -10.28
N VAL A 82 -5.18 -11.32 -9.41
CA VAL A 82 -4.60 -11.54 -8.07
C VAL A 82 -3.44 -12.55 -8.19
N PRO A 83 -2.19 -12.18 -7.85
CA PRO A 83 -1.07 -13.10 -7.89
C PRO A 83 -0.98 -13.95 -6.62
N LEU A 84 -0.87 -15.26 -6.79
CA LEU A 84 -0.62 -16.23 -5.74
C LEU A 84 0.68 -16.97 -6.03
N PHE A 85 1.63 -16.94 -5.10
CA PHE A 85 2.90 -17.65 -5.21
C PHE A 85 2.95 -18.84 -4.26
N SER A 86 3.41 -19.99 -4.74
CA SER A 86 3.73 -21.13 -3.89
C SER A 86 5.22 -21.45 -3.99
N GLU A 87 5.94 -21.25 -2.89
CA GLU A 87 7.34 -21.66 -2.74
C GLU A 87 7.48 -23.18 -2.87
N ASN A 88 6.59 -23.97 -2.26
CA ASN A 88 6.69 -25.43 -2.31
C ASN A 88 6.40 -26.00 -3.70
N ALA A 89 5.39 -25.46 -4.39
CA ALA A 89 5.07 -25.90 -5.74
C ALA A 89 5.92 -25.23 -6.81
N GLN A 90 6.74 -24.23 -6.46
CA GLN A 90 7.57 -23.47 -7.40
C GLN A 90 6.74 -22.95 -8.59
N GLU A 91 5.58 -22.35 -8.29
CA GLU A 91 4.68 -21.80 -9.31
C GLU A 91 4.01 -20.50 -8.85
N LEU A 92 3.67 -19.65 -9.82
CA LEU A 92 2.77 -18.51 -9.64
C LEU A 92 1.45 -18.79 -10.35
N LYS A 93 0.33 -18.50 -9.68
CA LYS A 93 -1.01 -18.46 -10.26
C LYS A 93 -1.51 -17.04 -10.29
N LEU A 94 -2.15 -16.66 -11.38
CA LEU A 94 -2.96 -15.46 -11.47
C LEU A 94 -4.43 -15.90 -11.47
N VAL A 95 -5.27 -15.24 -10.66
CA VAL A 95 -6.71 -15.50 -10.62
C VAL A 95 -7.51 -14.23 -10.88
N ASP A 96 -8.70 -14.38 -11.47
CA ASP A 96 -9.63 -13.29 -11.71
C ASP A 96 -10.41 -12.88 -10.44
N GLN A 97 -11.29 -11.89 -10.61
CA GLN A 97 -12.16 -11.38 -9.55
C GLN A 97 -13.14 -12.41 -8.96
N ASN A 98 -13.39 -13.50 -9.68
CA ASN A 98 -14.24 -14.62 -9.25
C ASN A 98 -13.42 -15.77 -8.64
N LEU A 99 -12.10 -15.58 -8.49
CA LEU A 99 -11.13 -16.58 -8.07
C LEU A 99 -10.94 -17.76 -9.04
N ASN A 100 -11.23 -17.56 -10.33
CA ASN A 100 -10.88 -18.52 -11.36
C ASN A 100 -9.41 -18.35 -11.78
N GLU A 101 -8.68 -19.44 -11.96
CA GLU A 101 -7.32 -19.40 -12.50
C GLU A 101 -7.32 -18.89 -13.95
N ILE A 102 -6.66 -17.76 -14.18
CA ILE A 102 -6.48 -17.18 -15.52
C ILE A 102 -5.15 -17.57 -16.14
N GLN A 103 -4.12 -17.76 -15.31
CA GLN A 103 -2.78 -18.12 -15.78
C GLN A 103 -1.99 -18.84 -14.70
N ARG A 104 -1.13 -19.75 -15.13
CA ARG A 104 -0.16 -20.45 -14.29
C ARG A 104 1.23 -20.36 -14.91
N ILE A 105 2.22 -20.05 -14.09
CA ILE A 105 3.63 -19.97 -14.47
C ILE A 105 4.40 -20.98 -13.60
N ASP A 106 4.99 -21.99 -14.24
CA ASP A 106 5.83 -23.00 -13.59
C ASP A 106 7.31 -22.58 -13.63
N PHE A 107 7.99 -22.64 -12.48
CA PHE A 107 9.39 -22.27 -12.34
C PHE A 107 10.35 -23.47 -12.31
N LYS A 108 9.89 -24.70 -12.07
CA LYS A 108 10.73 -25.87 -11.73
C LYS A 108 11.81 -26.21 -12.74
N GLN A 109 11.54 -25.97 -14.03
CA GLN A 109 12.47 -26.30 -15.11
C GLN A 109 13.25 -25.08 -15.63
N LYS A 110 12.84 -23.87 -15.24
CA LYS A 110 13.37 -22.61 -15.78
C LYS A 110 14.38 -21.97 -14.84
N PHE A 111 14.17 -22.11 -13.54
CA PHE A 111 14.98 -21.48 -12.50
C PHE A 111 15.40 -22.50 -11.47
N GLY A 112 16.27 -22.08 -10.56
CA GLY A 112 16.56 -22.86 -9.37
C GLY A 112 15.42 -22.76 -8.35
N PHE A 113 15.76 -22.75 -7.06
CA PHE A 113 14.75 -22.60 -6.00
C PHE A 113 14.34 -21.14 -5.82
N ILE A 114 13.17 -20.78 -6.34
CA ILE A 114 12.57 -19.46 -6.15
C ILE A 114 11.99 -19.39 -4.74
N ARG A 115 12.56 -18.52 -3.92
CA ARG A 115 12.14 -18.31 -2.53
C ARG A 115 11.02 -17.29 -2.40
N MET A 116 10.98 -16.31 -3.30
CA MET A 116 9.92 -15.31 -3.36
C MET A 116 9.72 -14.85 -4.79
N ALA A 117 8.47 -14.59 -5.15
CA ALA A 117 8.11 -13.89 -6.38
C ALA A 117 7.36 -12.61 -6.04
N TYR A 118 7.59 -11.55 -6.81
CA TYR A 118 6.86 -10.30 -6.77
C TYR A 118 6.35 -9.98 -8.18
N ALA A 119 5.04 -9.94 -8.35
CA ALA A 119 4.39 -9.53 -9.58
C ALA A 119 4.25 -8.00 -9.60
N GLU A 120 5.07 -7.34 -10.40
CA GLU A 120 5.04 -5.88 -10.55
C GLU A 120 3.83 -5.44 -11.38
N ASP A 121 3.58 -6.16 -12.48
CA ASP A 121 2.50 -5.90 -13.42
C ASP A 121 1.95 -7.21 -14.03
N LEU A 122 1.22 -7.10 -15.15
CA LEU A 122 0.59 -8.23 -15.85
C LEU A 122 1.53 -8.96 -16.83
N GLN A 123 2.83 -8.66 -16.85
CA GLN A 123 3.79 -9.22 -17.80
C GLN A 123 5.14 -9.61 -17.19
N GLN A 124 5.52 -9.00 -16.06
CA GLN A 124 6.82 -9.14 -15.43
C GLN A 124 6.73 -9.59 -13.98
N LEU A 125 7.68 -10.44 -13.59
CA LEU A 125 7.92 -10.89 -12.23
C LEU A 125 9.34 -10.55 -11.83
N TRP A 126 9.52 -10.23 -10.55
CA TRP A 126 10.80 -10.30 -9.88
C TRP A 126 10.86 -11.60 -9.08
N LEU A 127 11.86 -12.45 -9.37
CA LEU A 127 12.04 -13.75 -8.74
C LEU A 127 13.33 -13.74 -7.93
N LEU A 128 13.24 -14.10 -6.65
CA LEU A 128 14.39 -14.27 -5.77
C LEU A 128 14.80 -15.75 -5.78
N ASP A 129 15.80 -16.10 -6.58
CA ASP A 129 16.38 -17.45 -6.66
C ASP A 129 17.44 -17.61 -5.56
N ASP A 130 17.13 -18.43 -4.56
CA ASP A 130 17.99 -18.66 -3.40
C ASP A 130 19.09 -19.69 -3.69
N SER A 131 18.92 -20.52 -4.72
CA SER A 131 19.89 -21.55 -5.10
C SER A 131 21.03 -20.99 -5.94
N MET A 132 20.72 -20.09 -6.87
CA MET A 132 21.72 -19.40 -7.71
C MET A 132 22.12 -18.04 -7.14
N LYS A 133 21.49 -17.62 -6.04
CA LYS A 133 21.66 -16.31 -5.40
C LYS A 133 21.52 -15.16 -6.39
N ARG A 134 20.37 -15.13 -7.08
CA ARG A 134 20.05 -14.14 -8.12
C ARG A 134 18.67 -13.54 -7.92
N LEU A 135 18.57 -12.23 -8.13
CA LEU A 135 17.30 -11.56 -8.37
C LEU A 135 17.09 -11.48 -9.88
N ILE A 136 16.03 -12.11 -10.36
CA ILE A 136 15.73 -12.29 -11.77
C ILE A 136 14.51 -11.43 -12.10
N GLN A 137 14.63 -10.56 -13.09
CA GLN A 137 13.49 -9.89 -13.72
C GLN A 137 13.05 -10.73 -14.91
N TYR A 138 11.86 -11.30 -14.86
CA TYR A 138 11.35 -12.27 -15.81
C TYR A 138 10.07 -11.78 -16.49
N ASN A 139 10.07 -11.73 -17.82
CA ASN A 139 8.86 -11.53 -18.61
C ASN A 139 8.19 -12.88 -18.82
N PHE A 140 7.08 -13.12 -18.13
CA PHE A 140 6.37 -14.40 -18.20
C PHE A 140 5.44 -14.52 -19.40
N ARG A 141 5.21 -13.43 -20.14
CA ARG A 141 4.43 -13.45 -21.39
C ARG A 141 5.26 -13.97 -22.56
N ASN A 142 6.51 -13.53 -22.64
CA ASN A 142 7.45 -13.90 -23.71
C ASN A 142 8.42 -15.01 -23.26
N GLU A 143 8.34 -15.40 -22.00
CA GLU A 143 9.22 -16.36 -21.35
C GLU A 143 10.71 -15.98 -21.35
N THR A 144 11.02 -14.69 -21.24
CA THR A 144 12.40 -14.18 -21.31
C THR A 144 12.87 -13.59 -19.99
N THR A 145 14.11 -13.90 -19.62
CA THR A 145 14.81 -13.18 -18.55
C THR A 145 15.26 -11.82 -19.08
N ILE A 146 14.75 -10.73 -18.50
CA ILE A 146 15.10 -9.36 -18.85
C ILE A 146 16.45 -9.00 -18.20
N ASN A 147 16.54 -9.18 -16.88
CA ASN A 147 17.72 -8.87 -16.08
C ASN A 147 17.97 -9.97 -15.04
N SER A 148 19.21 -10.12 -14.61
CA SER A 148 19.60 -11.05 -13.55
C SER A 148 20.74 -10.46 -12.74
N TYR A 149 20.50 -10.18 -11.46
CA TYR A 149 21.47 -9.57 -10.55
C TYR A 149 21.94 -10.58 -9.51
N PRO A 150 23.24 -10.86 -9.40
CA PRO A 150 23.77 -11.73 -8.36
C PRO A 150 23.71 -11.03 -6.99
N PHE A 151 23.57 -11.81 -5.92
CA PHE A 151 23.67 -11.34 -4.55
C PHE A 151 24.40 -12.36 -3.67
N ASP A 152 24.87 -11.95 -2.50
CA ASP A 152 25.52 -12.83 -1.51
C ASP A 152 24.83 -12.75 -0.13
N ALA A 153 23.65 -12.13 -0.08
CA ALA A 153 22.85 -12.07 1.13
C ALA A 153 22.07 -13.38 1.37
N SER A 154 21.98 -13.78 2.64
CA SER A 154 20.97 -14.75 3.09
C SER A 154 19.84 -14.02 3.81
N PHE A 155 18.60 -14.44 3.55
CA PHE A 155 17.41 -13.81 4.09
C PHE A 155 16.64 -14.79 4.98
N ASP A 156 17.10 -14.97 6.21
CA ASP A 156 16.35 -15.77 7.18
C ASP A 156 15.01 -15.10 7.51
N ASP A 157 13.98 -15.92 7.77
CA ASP A 157 12.63 -15.44 8.06
C ASP A 157 12.06 -14.49 6.98
N LEU A 158 12.46 -14.63 5.71
CA LEU A 158 11.91 -13.86 4.59
C LEU A 158 10.38 -14.03 4.51
N VAL A 159 9.66 -12.93 4.52
CA VAL A 159 8.19 -12.93 4.41
C VAL A 159 7.71 -12.24 3.15
N ASP A 160 8.42 -11.24 2.62
CA ASP A 160 8.00 -10.53 1.42
C ASP A 160 9.13 -9.86 0.64
N LEU A 161 8.87 -9.63 -0.64
CA LEU A 161 9.74 -8.95 -1.60
C LEU A 161 8.92 -7.88 -2.33
N LEU A 162 9.52 -6.70 -2.50
CA LEU A 162 9.00 -5.65 -3.37
C LEU A 162 10.17 -5.07 -4.16
N VAL A 163 10.00 -4.85 -5.45
CA VAL A 163 10.94 -4.09 -6.27
C VAL A 163 10.23 -2.85 -6.77
N PHE A 164 10.81 -1.68 -6.50
CA PHE A 164 10.23 -0.40 -6.88
C PHE A 164 11.34 0.65 -6.99
N GLU A 165 11.28 1.51 -8.01
CA GLU A 165 12.30 2.55 -8.29
C GLU A 165 13.76 2.05 -8.22
N ASN A 166 14.05 0.92 -8.87
CA ASN A 166 15.39 0.29 -8.88
C ASN A 166 15.94 -0.05 -7.47
N LYS A 167 15.07 -0.19 -6.48
CA LYS A 167 15.40 -0.65 -5.13
C LYS A 167 14.71 -1.98 -4.85
N VAL A 168 15.41 -2.82 -4.10
CA VAL A 168 14.94 -4.13 -3.66
C VAL A 168 14.60 -4.03 -2.19
N TYR A 169 13.33 -4.18 -1.86
CA TYR A 169 12.81 -4.16 -0.51
C TYR A 169 12.60 -5.59 -0.05
N ILE A 170 13.27 -5.95 1.03
CA ILE A 170 13.22 -7.26 1.65
C ILE A 170 12.56 -7.12 3.01
N LEU A 171 11.43 -7.81 3.19
CA LEU A 171 10.76 -7.90 4.47
C LEU A 171 11.05 -9.26 5.09
N THR A 172 11.55 -9.24 6.31
CA THR A 172 11.61 -10.42 7.18
C THR A 172 10.62 -10.25 8.33
N ARG A 173 10.44 -11.30 9.14
CA ARG A 173 9.65 -11.18 10.38
C ARG A 173 10.22 -10.14 11.35
N LYS A 174 11.52 -9.84 11.27
CA LYS A 174 12.28 -9.10 12.28
C LYS A 174 12.88 -7.78 11.80
N SER A 175 12.87 -7.53 10.49
CA SER A 175 13.48 -6.34 9.92
C SER A 175 12.98 -6.05 8.52
N LEU A 176 13.06 -4.76 8.17
CA LEU A 176 13.00 -4.28 6.80
C LEU A 176 14.43 -3.98 6.35
N LYS A 177 14.79 -4.45 5.16
CA LYS A 177 16.06 -4.15 4.51
C LYS A 177 15.81 -3.61 3.11
N VAL A 178 16.56 -2.61 2.71
CA VAL A 178 16.49 -1.99 1.38
C VAL A 178 17.85 -2.05 0.73
N TYR A 179 17.88 -2.48 -0.53
CA TYR A 179 19.08 -2.63 -1.32
C TYR A 179 18.96 -1.95 -2.68
N THR A 180 20.09 -1.69 -3.33
CA THR A 180 20.13 -1.46 -4.78
C THR A 180 19.84 -2.76 -5.53
N LEU A 181 19.60 -2.71 -6.85
CA LEU A 181 19.52 -3.92 -7.70
C LEU A 181 20.78 -4.78 -7.65
N LYS A 182 21.94 -4.19 -7.33
CA LYS A 182 23.23 -4.89 -7.14
C LYS A 182 23.40 -5.46 -5.72
N PHE A 183 22.35 -5.41 -4.91
CA PHE A 183 22.35 -5.86 -3.51
C PHE A 183 23.32 -5.12 -2.58
N GLU A 184 23.63 -3.86 -2.90
CA GLU A 184 24.30 -2.96 -1.95
C GLU A 184 23.27 -2.47 -0.94
N LYS A 185 23.51 -2.68 0.36
CA LYS A 185 22.56 -2.33 1.42
C LYS A 185 22.46 -0.82 1.58
N LEU A 186 21.26 -0.27 1.41
CA LEU A 186 20.95 1.15 1.56
C LEU A 186 20.39 1.49 2.94
N PHE A 187 19.54 0.60 3.48
CA PHE A 187 18.83 0.84 4.73
C PHE A 187 18.49 -0.49 5.41
N GLU A 188 18.48 -0.49 6.74
CA GLU A 188 18.03 -1.60 7.57
C GLU A 188 17.45 -1.05 8.87
N THR A 189 16.29 -1.55 9.25
CA THR A 189 15.65 -1.22 10.53
C THR A 189 15.02 -2.48 11.12
N PRO A 190 15.09 -2.67 12.45
CA PRO A 190 14.33 -3.71 13.11
C PRO A 190 12.82 -3.45 12.94
N LEU A 191 12.07 -4.55 12.95
CA LEU A 191 10.62 -4.59 12.84
C LEU A 191 10.11 -5.78 13.66
N GLU A 192 8.92 -5.67 14.23
CA GLU A 192 8.27 -6.81 14.85
C GLU A 192 7.16 -7.36 13.95
N ASN A 193 7.19 -8.67 13.73
CA ASN A 193 6.14 -9.42 13.05
C ASN A 193 5.78 -8.89 11.65
N GLY A 194 6.80 -8.59 10.83
CA GLY A 194 6.59 -8.24 9.42
C GLY A 194 5.77 -9.31 8.69
N LYS A 195 4.82 -8.89 7.85
CA LYS A 195 3.90 -9.79 7.15
C LYS A 195 3.89 -9.58 5.64
N ARG A 196 3.66 -8.35 5.17
CA ARG A 196 3.69 -8.02 3.73
C ARG A 196 3.98 -6.55 3.48
N PHE A 197 4.41 -6.24 2.27
CA PHE A 197 4.37 -4.91 1.71
C PHE A 197 3.00 -4.59 1.11
N ARG A 198 2.66 -3.30 1.08
CA ARG A 198 1.59 -2.74 0.25
C ARG A 198 2.12 -1.45 -0.37
N ARG A 199 2.07 -1.35 -1.70
CA ARG A 199 2.49 -0.13 -2.41
C ARG A 199 1.28 0.73 -2.73
N GLU A 200 1.27 1.98 -2.31
CA GLU A 200 0.25 2.97 -2.63
C GLU A 200 0.92 4.14 -3.36
N ASN A 201 0.92 4.08 -4.69
CA ASN A 201 1.69 4.99 -5.55
C ASN A 201 3.17 4.98 -5.12
N GLU A 202 3.67 6.12 -4.65
CA GLU A 202 5.05 6.32 -4.20
C GLU A 202 5.29 5.82 -2.76
N PHE A 203 4.24 5.46 -2.03
CA PHE A 203 4.36 5.03 -0.65
C PHE A 203 4.48 3.52 -0.54
N ILE A 204 5.44 3.08 0.27
CA ILE A 204 5.58 1.68 0.67
C ILE A 204 5.08 1.57 2.11
N LEU A 205 4.04 0.78 2.28
CA LEU A 205 3.50 0.41 3.57
C LEU A 205 3.98 -0.99 3.94
N ILE A 206 4.27 -1.18 5.23
CA ILE A 206 4.61 -2.45 5.82
C ILE A 206 3.45 -2.85 6.71
N ILE A 207 2.80 -3.95 6.36
CA ILE A 207 1.76 -4.58 7.17
C ILE A 207 2.46 -5.55 8.11
N THR A 208 2.25 -5.38 9.41
CA THR A 208 2.64 -6.35 10.44
C THR A 208 1.42 -7.16 10.87
N ASN A 209 1.51 -7.92 11.96
CA ASN A 209 0.34 -8.59 12.51
C ASN A 209 -0.71 -7.59 13.03
N ASN A 210 -0.27 -6.49 13.65
CA ASN A 210 -1.10 -5.64 14.50
C ASN A 210 -0.94 -4.13 14.21
N SER A 211 -0.08 -3.76 13.27
CA SER A 211 0.21 -2.38 12.92
C SER A 211 0.51 -2.21 11.43
N ILE A 212 0.38 -0.98 10.96
CA ILE A 212 0.74 -0.57 9.60
C ILE A 212 1.73 0.57 9.71
N LEU A 213 2.89 0.37 9.08
CA LEU A 213 3.98 1.35 9.07
C LEU A 213 4.14 1.90 7.66
N LYS A 214 4.43 3.18 7.55
CA LYS A 214 4.83 3.83 6.31
C LYS A 214 6.35 3.96 6.29
N TYR A 215 6.98 3.48 5.23
CA TYR A 215 8.38 3.73 4.97
C TYR A 215 8.57 5.16 4.45
N VAL A 216 9.40 5.94 5.15
CA VAL A 216 9.86 7.24 4.68
C VAL A 216 11.36 7.12 4.43
N PRO A 217 11.83 7.31 3.18
CA PRO A 217 13.26 7.31 2.89
C PRO A 217 14.00 8.25 3.83
N GLU A 218 15.10 7.77 4.41
CA GLU A 218 16.02 8.54 5.27
C GLU A 218 15.44 9.05 6.60
N LYS A 219 14.15 8.85 6.89
CA LYS A 219 13.44 9.39 8.06
C LYS A 219 12.74 8.34 8.93
N GLU A 220 13.10 7.06 8.76
CA GLU A 220 12.59 5.89 9.48
C GLU A 220 11.16 5.44 9.13
N LEU A 221 10.62 4.48 9.91
CA LEU A 221 9.29 3.91 9.76
C LEU A 221 8.28 4.70 10.60
N VAL A 222 7.26 5.26 9.96
CA VAL A 222 6.20 6.02 10.64
C VAL A 222 4.98 5.12 10.83
N LYS A 223 4.56 4.88 12.07
CA LYS A 223 3.36 4.10 12.38
C LYS A 223 2.11 4.90 12.02
N ILE A 224 1.24 4.34 11.16
CA ILE A 224 -0.01 4.99 10.72
C ILE A 224 -1.26 4.31 11.28
N PHE A 225 -1.14 3.06 11.74
CA PHE A 225 -2.21 2.31 12.40
C PHE A 225 -1.60 1.31 13.39
N GLU A 226 -2.26 1.11 14.53
CA GLU A 226 -1.89 0.12 15.54
C GLU A 226 -3.09 -0.25 16.40
N ASP A 227 -3.29 -1.55 16.60
CA ASP A 227 -4.07 -2.09 17.71
C ASP A 227 -3.29 -3.28 18.29
N PRO A 228 -2.74 -3.19 19.52
CA PRO A 228 -1.95 -4.26 20.12
C PRO A 228 -2.68 -5.61 20.22
N ASP A 229 -4.01 -5.61 20.30
CA ASP A 229 -4.82 -6.82 20.41
C ASP A 229 -5.24 -7.40 19.05
N ALA A 230 -4.94 -6.69 17.95
CA ALA A 230 -5.26 -7.17 16.61
C ALA A 230 -4.40 -8.39 16.23
N GLN A 231 -5.07 -9.40 15.66
CA GLN A 231 -4.42 -10.62 15.18
C GLN A 231 -3.93 -10.46 13.74
N ILE A 232 -4.72 -9.75 12.93
CA ILE A 232 -4.44 -9.46 11.53
C ILE A 232 -4.89 -8.05 11.26
N VAL A 233 -4.03 -7.24 10.63
CA VAL A 233 -4.41 -5.95 10.06
C VAL A 233 -4.23 -5.96 8.55
N ASP A 234 -5.01 -5.14 7.87
CA ASP A 234 -4.81 -4.77 6.47
C ASP A 234 -5.33 -3.36 6.19
N LYS A 235 -5.06 -2.87 4.99
CA LYS A 235 -5.56 -1.59 4.50
C LYS A 235 -5.98 -1.73 3.05
N ASN A 236 -7.04 -1.04 2.67
CA ASN A 236 -7.32 -0.67 1.28
C ASN A 236 -7.16 0.86 1.10
N THR A 237 -7.45 1.41 -0.08
CA THR A 237 -7.28 2.86 -0.31
C THR A 237 -8.12 3.72 0.65
N LEU A 238 -9.29 3.25 1.06
CA LEU A 238 -10.28 4.03 1.82
C LEU A 238 -10.30 3.72 3.33
N SER A 239 -9.77 2.59 3.77
CA SER A 239 -9.99 2.10 5.14
C SER A 239 -8.90 1.18 5.67
N PHE A 240 -8.78 1.16 6.99
CA PHE A 240 -8.05 0.12 7.72
C PHE A 240 -8.99 -1.00 8.15
N PHE A 241 -8.46 -2.21 8.19
CA PHE A 241 -9.17 -3.42 8.55
C PHE A 241 -8.37 -4.14 9.63
N GLU A 242 -9.05 -4.69 10.62
CA GLU A 242 -8.40 -5.56 11.60
C GLU A 242 -9.31 -6.71 12.03
N ILE A 243 -8.70 -7.85 12.34
CA ILE A 243 -9.36 -8.98 12.98
C ILE A 243 -8.90 -9.05 14.43
N LYS A 244 -9.85 -8.89 15.35
CA LYS A 244 -9.63 -8.94 16.80
C LYS A 244 -10.79 -9.66 17.47
N ALA A 245 -10.47 -10.59 18.36
CA ALA A 245 -11.48 -11.42 19.05
C ALA A 245 -12.50 -12.09 18.09
N ASN A 246 -12.05 -12.57 16.92
CA ASN A 246 -12.88 -13.18 15.86
C ASN A 246 -13.84 -12.21 15.13
N ASN A 247 -13.72 -10.90 15.36
CA ASN A 247 -14.54 -9.89 14.68
C ASN A 247 -13.68 -9.10 13.70
N LEU A 248 -14.26 -8.68 12.58
CA LEU A 248 -13.65 -7.70 11.68
C LEU A 248 -14.09 -6.29 12.07
N TYR A 249 -13.12 -5.40 12.21
CA TYR A 249 -13.36 -3.96 12.36
C TYR A 249 -12.88 -3.21 11.12
N LEU A 250 -13.64 -2.17 10.76
CA LEU A 250 -13.39 -1.31 9.60
C LEU A 250 -13.28 0.14 10.08
N TYR A 251 -12.19 0.81 9.72
CA TYR A 251 -11.95 2.21 10.05
C TYR A 251 -11.86 3.03 8.76
N ASN A 252 -12.90 3.80 8.45
CA ASN A 252 -12.90 4.69 7.28
C ASN A 252 -11.95 5.88 7.48
N LEU A 253 -11.10 6.13 6.49
CA LEU A 253 -10.12 7.22 6.50
C LEU A 253 -10.76 8.61 6.30
N GLU A 254 -11.92 8.68 5.66
CA GLU A 254 -12.63 9.95 5.44
C GLU A 254 -13.14 10.54 6.76
N ASN A 255 -13.81 9.72 7.57
CA ASN A 255 -14.39 10.13 8.87
C ASN A 255 -13.32 10.45 9.94
N ASN A 256 -12.09 9.95 9.78
CA ASN A 256 -10.99 10.21 10.72
C ASN A 256 -10.33 11.58 10.54
N LYS A 257 -10.52 12.25 9.39
CA LYS A 257 -10.10 13.65 9.20
C LYS A 257 -10.98 14.61 10.01
N GLU A 258 -12.27 14.31 10.12
CA GLU A 258 -13.24 15.13 10.88
C GLU A 258 -13.04 15.01 12.39
N LYS A 259 -12.71 13.81 12.91
CA LYS A 259 -12.39 13.65 14.35
C LYS A 259 -11.16 14.41 14.81
N LYS A 260 -10.11 14.52 13.97
CA LYS A 260 -8.91 15.32 14.29
C LYS A 260 -9.19 16.84 14.30
N GLN A 261 -10.17 17.33 13.53
CA GLN A 261 -10.58 18.74 13.57
C GLN A 261 -11.46 19.10 14.77
N GLN A 262 -11.99 18.12 15.50
CA GLN A 262 -12.83 18.34 16.68
C GLN A 262 -12.11 18.12 18.03
N THR A 263 -10.78 17.91 18.03
CA THR A 263 -9.99 17.72 19.27
C THR A 263 -8.79 18.66 19.44
N GLU A 264 -8.71 19.76 18.69
CA GLU A 264 -7.84 20.89 19.05
C GLU A 264 -8.65 21.92 19.86
N PRO A 265 -8.22 22.28 21.08
CA PRO A 265 -8.89 23.33 21.85
C PRO A 265 -8.63 24.68 21.20
N GLU A 266 -9.73 25.36 20.88
CA GLU A 266 -9.81 26.73 20.39
C GLU A 266 -9.04 27.67 21.32
N SER A 267 -7.93 28.23 20.85
CA SER A 267 -7.19 29.26 21.57
C SER A 267 -7.89 30.61 21.43
N GLU A 268 -7.98 31.29 22.57
CA GLU A 268 -8.77 32.49 22.86
C GLU A 268 -8.56 33.64 21.85
N GLN A 269 -9.64 34.09 21.22
CA GLN A 269 -9.76 35.49 20.78
C GLN A 269 -10.51 36.29 21.86
N LYS A 270 -9.79 37.18 22.54
CA LYS A 270 -10.39 38.31 23.25
C LYS A 270 -9.97 39.60 22.59
N SER A 271 -10.97 40.30 22.08
CA SER A 271 -10.97 41.59 21.40
C SER A 271 -10.39 42.71 22.28
N THR A 272 -9.52 43.52 21.69
CA THR A 272 -9.15 44.84 22.22
C THR A 272 -9.88 45.91 21.41
N GLU A 273 -10.76 46.66 22.08
CA GLU A 273 -11.37 47.88 21.54
C GLU A 273 -10.32 48.98 21.37
N LYS A 274 -10.46 49.77 20.29
CA LYS A 274 -9.69 50.99 19.95
C LYS A 274 -10.38 52.22 20.55
N PRO A 275 -9.70 53.37 20.76
CA PRO A 275 -9.71 54.39 19.70
C PRO A 275 -8.48 55.34 19.59
N MET A 276 -8.34 55.88 18.35
CA MET A 276 -7.72 57.14 17.87
C MET A 276 -6.33 57.62 18.34
N GLU A 277 -5.40 57.84 17.38
CA GLU A 277 -5.01 59.19 16.92
C GLU A 277 -4.14 59.16 15.64
N GLN A 278 -3.85 60.34 15.12
CA GLN A 278 -3.76 60.81 13.72
C GLN A 278 -2.32 60.89 13.17
N SER A 279 -2.10 60.73 11.84
CA SER A 279 -1.46 61.74 10.95
C SER A 279 -0.61 61.22 9.76
N THR A 280 -1.04 61.65 8.55
CA THR A 280 -0.33 62.23 7.37
C THR A 280 0.73 61.47 6.52
N GLU A 281 0.31 61.19 5.27
CA GLU A 281 0.88 61.57 3.94
C GLU A 281 2.41 61.54 3.63
N LYS A 282 2.82 60.58 2.74
CA LYS A 282 3.53 60.62 1.41
C LYS A 282 4.55 61.76 1.04
N PRO A 283 5.37 61.67 -0.05
CA PRO A 283 6.05 60.53 -0.76
C PRO A 283 7.45 60.83 -1.43
N ILE A 284 8.09 59.78 -2.01
CA ILE A 284 9.00 59.72 -3.23
C ILE A 284 10.41 60.38 -3.22
N GLU A 285 11.46 59.63 -3.67
CA GLU A 285 12.34 59.82 -4.87
C GLU A 285 13.65 58.97 -4.78
N LYS A 286 13.83 57.89 -5.56
CA LYS A 286 14.65 57.69 -6.80
C LYS A 286 16.14 58.15 -6.78
N THR A 287 17.01 57.27 -7.34
CA THR A 287 18.21 57.46 -8.23
C THR A 287 19.29 56.42 -7.84
N GLU A 288 19.52 55.30 -8.54
CA GLU A 288 20.25 55.04 -9.81
C GLU A 288 21.75 55.41 -9.86
N GLU A 289 22.62 54.39 -10.02
CA GLU A 289 23.88 54.28 -10.82
C GLU A 289 24.75 53.15 -10.21
N ASN A 290 24.95 51.96 -10.78
CA ASN A 290 25.44 51.50 -12.10
C ASN A 290 26.98 51.48 -12.22
N SER A 291 27.61 50.29 -12.16
CA SER A 291 28.81 49.98 -12.93
C SER A 291 29.06 48.46 -13.05
N LYS A 292 29.16 48.03 -14.31
CA LYS A 292 29.37 46.70 -14.91
C LYS A 292 30.71 46.04 -14.56
N VAL A 293 30.82 44.71 -14.70
CA VAL A 293 31.61 43.97 -15.72
C VAL A 293 31.26 42.46 -15.70
N GLU A 294 30.83 41.95 -16.86
CA GLU A 294 30.60 40.55 -17.31
C GLU A 294 31.91 39.93 -17.89
N PRO A 295 32.00 38.71 -18.50
CA PRO A 295 31.00 37.63 -18.72
C PRO A 295 31.51 36.19 -18.46
N VAL A 296 30.63 35.17 -18.33
CA VAL A 296 30.82 33.80 -18.90
C VAL A 296 29.46 33.11 -19.14
N GLU A 297 29.22 32.82 -20.43
CA GLU A 297 28.45 31.76 -21.14
C GLU A 297 27.03 31.28 -20.78
N LYS A 298 26.24 31.21 -21.87
CA LYS A 298 24.85 30.77 -22.04
C LYS A 298 24.77 29.26 -22.39
N SER A 299 23.63 28.65 -22.05
CA SER A 299 22.62 28.10 -22.99
C SER A 299 22.10 26.70 -22.61
N ALA A 300 20.91 26.64 -22.02
CA ALA A 300 20.12 25.40 -21.90
C ALA A 300 18.64 25.56 -22.37
N ASP A 301 18.15 26.78 -22.57
CA ASP A 301 16.71 27.01 -22.78
C ASP A 301 16.22 26.85 -24.24
N ASN A 302 17.10 26.75 -25.23
CA ASN A 302 16.68 26.65 -26.64
C ASN A 302 16.26 25.24 -27.11
N THR A 303 16.23 24.25 -26.21
CA THR A 303 15.97 22.85 -26.60
C THR A 303 14.49 22.46 -26.44
N LEU A 304 13.76 23.10 -25.52
CA LEU A 304 12.36 22.80 -25.22
C LEU A 304 11.39 23.46 -26.21
N GLU A 305 11.65 24.71 -26.60
CA GLU A 305 10.81 25.41 -27.59
C GLU A 305 10.88 24.74 -28.97
N LYS A 306 12.01 24.13 -29.31
CA LYS A 306 12.19 23.40 -30.58
C LYS A 306 11.40 22.08 -30.64
N LEU A 307 11.26 21.39 -29.50
CA LEU A 307 10.50 20.13 -29.40
C LEU A 307 8.97 20.34 -29.41
N ILE A 308 8.50 21.52 -28.97
CA ILE A 308 7.08 21.87 -28.97
C ILE A 308 6.62 22.29 -30.38
N GLN A 309 7.51 22.93 -31.16
CA GLN A 309 7.22 23.28 -32.55
C GLN A 309 7.17 22.03 -33.45
N ASP A 310 8.12 21.10 -33.28
CA ASP A 310 8.22 19.88 -34.11
C ASP A 310 7.08 18.88 -33.88
N THR A 311 6.39 18.93 -32.74
CA THR A 311 5.22 18.07 -32.47
C THR A 311 3.91 18.64 -33.01
N SER A 312 3.85 19.94 -33.28
CA SER A 312 2.65 20.61 -33.81
C SER A 312 2.52 20.45 -35.34
N ASP A 313 3.64 20.37 -36.06
CA ASP A 313 3.64 20.23 -37.52
C ASP A 313 3.36 18.80 -38.00
N VAL A 314 3.55 17.79 -37.15
CA VAL A 314 3.28 16.37 -37.47
C VAL A 314 1.79 15.99 -37.35
N GLN A 315 0.98 16.79 -36.65
CA GLN A 315 -0.48 16.60 -36.60
C GLN A 315 -1.25 17.35 -37.70
N ALA A 316 -0.59 18.21 -38.49
CA ALA A 316 -1.20 18.98 -39.58
C ALA A 316 -0.93 18.40 -41.00
N SER A 317 -0.09 17.37 -41.12
CA SER A 317 0.23 16.70 -42.40
C SER A 317 0.07 15.18 -42.24
N GLY A 318 -1.15 14.69 -42.43
CA GLY A 318 -1.57 13.35 -42.01
C GLY A 318 -1.23 12.16 -42.90
N ILE A 319 -1.77 11.01 -42.47
CA ILE A 319 -2.52 10.01 -43.27
C ILE A 319 -3.71 9.58 -42.43
#